data_AF-A0A6A7BG10-F1
#
_entry.id   AF-A0A6A7BG10-F1
#
_cell.length_a   1.000
_cell.length_b   1.000
_cell.length_c   1.000
_cell.angle_alpha   90.00
_cell.angle_beta   90.00
_cell.angle_gamma   90.00
#
_symmetry.space_group_name_H-M   'P 1'
#
loop_
_entity.id
_entity.type
_entity.pdbx_description
1 polymer ?
#
loop_
_entity_poly.entity_id
_entity_poly.type
_entity_poly.pdbx_seq_one_letter_code
_entity_poly.pdbx_strand_id
1 'polypeptide(L)'
;MASFEFVSNTQMEPEITPGLSHRVRPDTSITRTFTPRQPSSLSRNAAIPDVHARMDNRTRQQPRQFKSYRLRGEYVQPWAGDPRMKRTKVGNWIVFGFILIGICASGYIVYTGAADAKLPDQCLIMDDHFDTIDRNNWGYEVQTGGYGNGEFDWTTDDSKNTFVDEEGLHIVPTLTTESTGITEEQLLNGYTLNITSAQGDGSCTSSDYKACGVRSNATVGTILPPVRSARMTTKGKKSIKYGRIEVVARAAKGDWLWPAIWMMPEDSVYGDWPASGEIDIAEFRGNSYTYPEGRDFVASTLHWGPDYKHDAYIMTHTTAFLRRSDFSSAFHTFGFEWTENYIFTYLDNRLKQVLYTKYTDNNRLWKKGGFASLTTSNGTLYEDPWKNGGANAPFDQKFYLILNVAVGAQNGWFWDGEGKPWVDGSDFAARDFWNARDDWLPTWGDGVSRGMTVKSVKMWQAGKC
;
A
#
# COMPACT_ATOMS: atom_id res chain seq x y z
N MET A 1 17.95 78.34 15.49
CA MET A 1 18.34 76.98 15.08
C MET A 1 18.13 76.09 16.29
N ALA A 2 16.97 75.44 16.36
CA ALA A 2 16.59 74.55 17.45
C ALA A 2 16.82 73.11 17.00
N SER A 3 17.66 72.42 17.76
CA SER A 3 18.00 71.00 17.66
C SER A 3 16.78 70.13 17.96
N PHE A 4 16.43 69.26 17.01
CA PHE A 4 15.47 68.17 17.23
C PHE A 4 16.24 66.85 17.35
N GLU A 5 16.07 66.21 18.51
CA GLU A 5 16.56 64.88 18.86
C GLU A 5 15.82 63.81 18.04
N PHE A 6 16.58 62.88 17.47
CA PHE A 6 16.05 61.65 16.89
C PHE A 6 15.79 60.63 18.00
N VAL A 7 14.51 60.36 18.26
CA VAL A 7 14.08 59.25 19.11
C VAL A 7 14.21 57.95 18.31
N SER A 8 15.16 57.11 18.72
CA SER A 8 15.26 55.70 18.35
C SER A 8 14.06 54.95 18.92
N ASN A 9 13.11 54.59 18.07
CA ASN A 9 12.00 53.71 18.44
C ASN A 9 12.47 52.26 18.30
N THR A 10 12.91 51.67 19.40
CA THR A 10 13.12 50.23 19.57
C THR A 10 11.77 49.53 19.45
N GLN A 11 11.47 48.97 18.29
CA GLN A 11 10.39 47.98 18.18
C GLN A 11 10.91 46.64 18.67
N MET A 12 10.21 46.11 19.68
CA MET A 12 10.38 44.80 20.26
C MET A 12 10.36 43.73 19.15
N GLU A 13 11.40 42.90 19.13
CA GLU A 13 11.38 41.61 18.45
C GLU A 13 10.21 40.77 19.01
N PRO A 14 9.35 40.19 18.17
CA PRO A 14 8.46 39.15 18.63
C PRO A 14 9.28 37.88 18.88
N GLU A 15 9.31 37.49 20.15
CA GLU A 15 9.83 36.24 20.67
C GLU A 15 9.29 35.06 19.83
N ILE A 16 10.18 34.40 19.08
CA ILE A 16 9.85 33.18 18.34
C ILE A 16 9.58 32.10 19.37
N THR A 17 8.30 31.76 19.53
CA THR A 17 7.87 30.65 20.37
C THR A 17 8.34 29.36 19.71
N PRO A 18 9.13 28.50 20.39
CA PRO A 18 9.43 27.17 19.89
C PRO A 18 8.12 26.41 19.71
N GLY A 19 7.90 25.90 18.50
CA GLY A 19 6.76 25.07 18.17
C GLY A 19 6.61 23.94 19.19
N LEU A 20 5.37 23.78 19.65
CA LEU A 20 4.91 22.82 20.65
C LEU A 20 5.27 21.37 20.27
N SER A 21 6.50 20.97 20.59
CA SER A 21 6.88 19.60 20.91
C SER A 21 6.46 19.31 22.35
N HIS A 22 5.17 19.17 22.58
CA HIS A 22 4.66 18.50 23.77
C HIS A 22 3.42 17.70 23.37
N ARG A 23 3.64 16.38 23.15
CA ARG A 23 2.58 15.38 23.21
C ARG A 23 1.88 15.52 24.56
N VAL A 24 0.68 16.09 24.55
CA VAL A 24 -0.27 15.89 25.64
C VAL A 24 -0.74 14.45 25.53
N ARG A 25 -0.41 13.64 26.55
CA ARG A 25 -0.96 12.29 26.74
C ARG A 25 -2.48 12.40 26.84
N PRO A 26 -3.27 11.60 26.10
CA PRO A 26 -4.65 11.38 26.48
C PRO A 26 -4.64 10.56 27.78
N ASP A 27 -5.28 11.12 28.80
CA ASP A 27 -5.50 10.47 30.09
C ASP A 27 -6.29 9.17 29.88
N THR A 28 -5.63 8.04 30.13
CA THR A 28 -6.21 6.71 30.07
C THR A 28 -7.07 6.47 31.30
N SER A 29 -8.38 6.62 31.17
CA SER A 29 -9.34 6.06 32.14
C SER A 29 -10.64 5.60 31.50
N ILE A 30 -10.57 4.72 30.49
CA ILE A 30 -11.63 3.74 30.24
C ILE A 30 -10.98 2.38 29.99
N THR A 31 -10.76 1.67 31.08
CA THR A 31 -10.42 0.25 31.11
C THR A 31 -11.58 -0.54 30.52
N ARG A 32 -11.53 -0.88 29.22
CA ARG A 32 -12.26 -2.04 28.69
C ARG A 32 -11.34 -3.24 28.78
N THR A 33 -11.52 -4.00 29.84
CA THR A 33 -10.94 -5.32 30.07
C THR A 33 -11.20 -6.22 28.85
N PHE A 34 -10.19 -6.41 28.02
CA PHE A 34 -10.21 -7.45 26.99
C PHE A 34 -9.83 -8.77 27.68
N THR A 35 -10.79 -9.68 27.81
CA THR A 35 -10.55 -11.01 28.35
C THR A 35 -9.84 -11.87 27.29
N PRO A 36 -8.74 -12.56 27.62
CA PRO A 36 -8.10 -13.47 26.69
C PRO A 36 -8.95 -14.73 26.56
N ARG A 37 -9.37 -15.06 25.33
CA ARG A 37 -9.92 -16.38 25.01
C ARG A 37 -8.81 -17.41 25.18
N GLN A 38 -8.95 -18.25 26.20
CA GLN A 38 -8.08 -19.41 26.43
C GLN A 38 -8.12 -20.40 25.23
N PRO A 39 -6.99 -21.09 24.98
CA PRO A 39 -6.86 -22.05 23.90
C PRO A 39 -7.57 -23.37 24.23
N SER A 40 -8.24 -23.92 23.22
CA SER A 40 -8.79 -25.27 23.22
C SER A 40 -7.68 -26.30 23.49
N SER A 41 -7.80 -27.04 24.58
CA SER A 41 -7.15 -28.34 24.74
C SER A 41 -8.21 -29.42 24.52
N LEU A 42 -7.97 -30.29 23.53
CA LEU A 42 -8.22 -31.72 23.58
C LEU A 42 -7.66 -32.34 22.30
N SER A 43 -6.42 -32.82 22.42
CA SER A 43 -5.82 -33.78 21.52
C SER A 43 -6.12 -35.19 22.03
N ARG A 44 -6.42 -36.13 21.12
CA ARG A 44 -5.66 -37.39 20.87
C ARG A 44 -6.49 -38.40 20.06
N ASN A 45 -5.90 -38.77 18.91
CA ASN A 45 -5.79 -40.09 18.29
C ASN A 45 -6.85 -41.16 18.60
N ALA A 46 -7.52 -41.65 17.55
CA ALA A 46 -7.67 -43.10 17.32
C ALA A 46 -7.99 -43.41 15.85
N ALA A 47 -7.14 -44.28 15.29
CA ALA A 47 -7.22 -45.13 14.11
C ALA A 47 -8.50 -45.18 13.26
N ILE A 48 -8.29 -45.14 11.94
CA ILE A 48 -9.21 -45.59 10.90
C ILE A 48 -9.17 -47.12 10.81
N PRO A 49 -10.31 -47.83 10.87
CA PRO A 49 -10.46 -49.10 10.18
C PRO A 49 -11.30 -48.91 8.92
N ASP A 50 -10.69 -49.33 7.84
CA ASP A 50 -11.29 -49.60 6.55
C ASP A 50 -12.38 -50.67 6.70
N VAL A 51 -13.65 -50.32 6.41
CA VAL A 51 -14.74 -51.29 6.29
C VAL A 51 -15.58 -50.90 5.09
N HIS A 52 -15.36 -51.61 3.99
CA HIS A 52 -16.33 -51.81 2.94
C HIS A 52 -17.68 -52.23 3.55
N ALA A 53 -18.62 -51.28 3.66
CA ALA A 53 -20.00 -51.55 3.98
C ALA A 53 -20.87 -51.22 2.76
N ARG A 54 -21.47 -52.28 2.21
CA ARG A 54 -22.42 -52.30 1.11
C ARG A 54 -23.40 -51.11 1.16
N MET A 55 -23.64 -50.51 0.00
CA MET A 55 -24.79 -49.64 -0.24
C MET A 55 -26.08 -50.41 0.08
N ASP A 56 -26.58 -50.25 1.30
CA ASP A 56 -27.92 -50.70 1.66
C ASP A 56 -28.87 -49.56 1.33
N ASN A 57 -29.70 -49.80 0.31
CA ASN A 57 -30.63 -48.85 -0.30
C ASN A 57 -31.81 -48.57 0.64
N ARG A 58 -31.54 -47.98 1.81
CA ARG A 58 -32.59 -47.55 2.74
C ARG A 58 -33.00 -46.14 2.37
N THR A 59 -34.05 -46.04 1.57
CA THR A 59 -34.93 -44.87 1.48
C THR A 59 -35.02 -44.19 2.84
N ARG A 60 -34.48 -42.96 2.93
CA ARG A 60 -34.54 -42.10 4.10
C ARG A 60 -36.02 -41.83 4.37
N GLN A 61 -36.65 -42.67 5.20
CA GLN A 61 -38.03 -42.46 5.60
C GLN A 61 -38.12 -41.09 6.25
N GLN A 62 -38.99 -40.24 5.69
CA GLN A 62 -39.39 -38.96 6.24
C GLN A 62 -39.54 -39.09 7.77
N PRO A 63 -39.03 -38.15 8.58
CA PRO A 63 -39.18 -38.22 10.02
C PRO A 63 -40.67 -38.35 10.33
N ARG A 64 -41.06 -39.45 10.98
CA ARG A 64 -42.45 -39.70 11.34
C ARG A 64 -42.94 -38.49 12.13
N GLN A 65 -43.95 -37.79 11.61
CA GLN A 65 -44.63 -36.72 12.34
C GLN A 65 -44.92 -37.22 13.75
N PHE A 66 -44.55 -36.42 14.75
CA PHE A 66 -44.80 -36.72 16.16
C PHE A 66 -46.31 -36.92 16.37
N LYS A 67 -46.74 -38.18 16.44
CA LYS A 67 -48.11 -38.56 16.79
C LYS A 67 -48.19 -38.64 18.30
N SER A 68 -48.74 -37.60 18.92
CA SER A 68 -49.07 -37.60 20.34
C SER A 68 -49.95 -38.81 20.66
N TYR A 69 -49.51 -39.66 21.59
CA TYR A 69 -50.25 -40.86 22.02
C TYR A 69 -51.58 -40.51 22.72
N ARG A 70 -51.75 -39.25 23.15
CA ARG A 70 -52.95 -38.74 23.85
C ARG A 70 -54.01 -38.13 22.94
N LEU A 71 -53.70 -37.85 21.67
CA LEU A 71 -54.64 -37.22 20.72
C LEU A 71 -54.80 -38.15 19.52
N ARG A 72 -55.82 -39.02 19.56
CA ARG A 72 -56.17 -39.95 18.48
C ARG A 72 -57.58 -39.59 17.94
N GLY A 73 -57.69 -39.24 16.66
CA GLY A 73 -58.95 -38.82 16.00
C GLY A 73 -58.90 -37.38 15.46
N GLU A 74 -60.01 -36.91 14.87
CA GLU A 74 -60.19 -35.48 14.55
C GLU A 74 -60.25 -34.69 15.87
N TYR A 75 -59.25 -33.86 16.10
CA TYR A 75 -59.19 -33.01 17.28
C TYR A 75 -59.83 -31.66 16.95
N VAL A 76 -60.78 -31.25 17.78
CA VAL A 76 -61.35 -29.91 17.70
C VAL A 76 -60.22 -28.92 17.95
N GLN A 77 -59.95 -28.04 16.98
CA GLN A 77 -59.00 -26.93 17.11
C GLN A 77 -59.78 -25.69 17.55
N PRO A 78 -60.01 -25.45 18.85
CA PRO A 78 -60.93 -24.40 19.28
C PRO A 78 -60.36 -23.01 18.94
N TRP A 79 -59.02 -22.93 18.82
CA TRP A 79 -58.29 -21.76 18.36
C TRP A 79 -58.51 -21.44 16.88
N ALA A 80 -58.91 -22.40 16.04
CA ALA A 80 -59.11 -22.16 14.61
C ALA A 80 -60.25 -21.15 14.35
N GLY A 81 -61.27 -21.14 15.22
CA GLY A 81 -62.38 -20.18 15.22
C GLY A 81 -62.22 -19.01 16.21
N ASP A 82 -61.19 -19.01 17.06
CA ASP A 82 -61.00 -17.98 18.10
C ASP A 82 -60.66 -16.61 17.44
N PRO A 83 -61.46 -15.55 17.67
CA PRO A 83 -61.19 -14.22 17.13
C PRO A 83 -59.79 -13.69 17.48
N ARG A 84 -59.21 -14.09 18.62
CA ARG A 84 -57.87 -13.68 19.05
C ARG A 84 -56.77 -14.21 18.11
N MET A 85 -56.97 -15.36 17.49
CA MET A 85 -56.01 -15.94 16.53
C MET A 85 -55.96 -15.16 15.21
N LYS A 86 -56.98 -14.35 14.89
CA LYS A 86 -56.93 -13.42 13.74
C LYS A 86 -55.82 -12.38 13.94
N ARG A 87 -55.66 -11.86 15.16
CA ARG A 87 -54.61 -10.88 15.50
C ARG A 87 -53.21 -11.47 15.36
N THR A 88 -53.00 -12.72 15.77
CA THR A 88 -51.74 -13.44 15.59
C THR A 88 -51.44 -13.71 14.12
N LYS A 89 -52.44 -14.10 13.31
CA LYS A 89 -52.25 -14.29 11.86
C LYS A 89 -51.87 -12.99 11.16
N VAL A 90 -52.51 -11.87 11.51
CA VAL A 90 -52.15 -10.53 11.01
C VAL A 90 -50.73 -10.16 11.43
N GLY A 91 -50.35 -10.41 12.70
CA GLY A 91 -48.98 -10.20 13.18
C GLY A 91 -47.93 -11.01 12.39
N ASN A 92 -48.23 -12.28 12.11
CA ASN A 92 -47.35 -13.12 11.29
C ASN A 92 -47.23 -12.59 9.85
N TRP A 93 -48.32 -12.15 9.23
CA TRP A 93 -48.29 -11.51 7.90
C TRP A 93 -47.48 -10.22 7.89
N ILE A 94 -47.54 -9.42 8.96
CA ILE A 94 -46.70 -8.22 9.11
C ILE A 94 -45.21 -8.63 9.17
N VAL A 95 -44.86 -9.64 9.98
CA VAL A 95 -43.48 -10.13 10.09
C VAL A 95 -42.98 -10.69 8.76
N PHE A 96 -43.76 -11.54 8.09
CA PHE A 96 -43.42 -12.06 6.76
C PHE A 96 -43.32 -10.93 5.72
N GLY A 97 -44.15 -9.90 5.84
CA GLY A 97 -44.05 -8.68 5.03
C GLY A 97 -42.71 -7.98 5.22
N PHE A 98 -42.27 -7.75 6.45
CA PHE A 98 -40.95 -7.15 6.72
C PHE A 98 -39.78 -8.03 6.28
N ILE A 99 -39.88 -9.35 6.45
CA ILE A 99 -38.86 -10.29 5.94
C ILE A 99 -38.78 -10.20 4.41
N LEU A 100 -39.92 -10.20 3.72
CA LEU A 100 -39.96 -10.09 2.27
C LEU A 100 -39.40 -8.74 1.79
N ILE A 101 -39.75 -7.63 2.45
CA ILE A 101 -39.18 -6.32 2.17
C ILE A 101 -37.65 -6.35 2.35
N GLY A 102 -37.16 -6.96 3.43
CA GLY A 102 -35.73 -7.13 3.67
C GLY A 102 -35.04 -7.91 2.56
N ILE A 103 -35.61 -9.04 2.13
CA ILE A 103 -35.07 -9.85 1.03
C ILE A 103 -35.08 -9.06 -0.29
N CYS A 104 -36.18 -8.36 -0.60
CA CYS A 104 -36.28 -7.53 -1.80
C CYS A 104 -35.26 -6.38 -1.78
N ALA A 105 -35.08 -5.72 -0.63
CA ALA A 105 -34.09 -4.65 -0.48
C ALA A 105 -32.66 -5.18 -0.61
N SER A 106 -32.34 -6.32 0.00
CA SER A 106 -31.05 -7.00 -0.18
C SER A 106 -30.83 -7.39 -1.65
N GLY A 107 -31.84 -7.97 -2.30
CA GLY A 107 -31.78 -8.33 -3.72
C GLY A 107 -31.56 -7.11 -4.62
N TYR A 108 -32.23 -5.99 -4.32
CA TYR A 108 -32.03 -4.73 -5.02
C TYR A 108 -30.60 -4.19 -4.83
N ILE A 109 -30.09 -4.13 -3.60
CA ILE A 109 -28.73 -3.67 -3.30
C ILE A 109 -27.68 -4.54 -4.01
N VAL A 110 -27.84 -5.86 -3.99
CA VAL A 110 -26.95 -6.79 -4.70
C VAL A 110 -27.03 -6.59 -6.21
N TYR A 111 -28.24 -6.43 -6.76
CA TYR A 111 -28.43 -6.19 -8.19
C TYR A 111 -27.76 -4.89 -8.65
N THR A 112 -28.00 -3.79 -7.93
CA THR A 112 -27.39 -2.49 -8.26
C THR A 112 -25.87 -2.52 -8.10
N GLY A 113 -25.37 -3.14 -7.03
CA GLY A 113 -23.93 -3.28 -6.83
C GLY A 113 -23.26 -4.11 -7.93
N ALA A 114 -23.90 -5.20 -8.37
CA ALA A 114 -23.40 -6.03 -9.46
C ALA A 114 -23.47 -5.34 -10.83
N ALA A 115 -24.48 -4.49 -11.06
CA ALA A 115 -24.60 -3.70 -12.28
C ALA A 115 -23.50 -2.63 -12.37
N ASP A 116 -23.23 -1.93 -11.26
CA ASP A 116 -22.20 -0.89 -11.17
C ASP A 116 -20.77 -1.47 -11.22
N ALA A 117 -20.57 -2.72 -10.78
CA ALA A 117 -19.27 -3.37 -10.74
C ALA A 117 -18.81 -3.95 -12.09
N LYS A 118 -19.57 -3.78 -13.18
CA LYS A 118 -19.11 -4.22 -14.50
C LYS A 118 -18.01 -3.30 -15.00
N LEU A 119 -16.80 -3.84 -15.03
CA LEU A 119 -15.71 -3.23 -15.77
C LEU A 119 -16.10 -3.06 -17.25
N PRO A 120 -15.67 -1.96 -17.88
CA PRO A 120 -15.74 -1.88 -19.34
C PRO A 120 -14.93 -3.02 -19.95
N ASP A 121 -15.14 -3.28 -21.25
CA ASP A 121 -14.29 -4.21 -22.00
C ASP A 121 -12.81 -3.93 -21.71
N GLN A 122 -11.98 -4.97 -21.62
CA GLN A 122 -10.59 -4.85 -21.22
C GLN A 122 -9.67 -5.36 -22.32
N CYS A 123 -8.76 -4.50 -22.79
CA CYS A 123 -7.73 -4.85 -23.76
C CYS A 123 -6.42 -5.17 -23.04
N LEU A 124 -5.88 -6.37 -23.25
CA LEU A 124 -4.57 -6.76 -22.72
C LEU A 124 -3.46 -6.02 -23.48
N ILE A 125 -2.70 -5.18 -22.78
CA ILE A 125 -1.63 -4.34 -23.40
C ILE A 125 -0.22 -4.80 -23.03
N MET A 126 -0.10 -5.61 -21.97
CA MET A 126 1.14 -6.18 -21.48
C MET A 126 0.84 -7.47 -20.71
N ASP A 127 1.60 -8.52 -21.02
CA ASP A 127 1.58 -9.81 -20.35
C ASP A 127 3.02 -10.30 -20.29
N ASP A 128 3.70 -10.00 -19.19
CA ASP A 128 5.12 -10.27 -19.01
C ASP A 128 5.29 -11.35 -17.93
N HIS A 129 5.83 -12.48 -18.34
CA HIS A 129 6.14 -13.62 -17.47
C HIS A 129 7.62 -13.65 -17.06
N PHE A 130 8.39 -12.63 -17.44
CA PHE A 130 9.81 -12.48 -17.14
C PHE A 130 10.64 -13.69 -17.56
N ASP A 131 10.43 -14.24 -18.77
CA ASP A 131 11.40 -15.17 -19.38
C ASP A 131 12.73 -14.45 -19.68
N THR A 132 12.64 -13.14 -19.98
CA THR A 132 13.75 -12.18 -20.08
C THR A 132 13.24 -10.79 -19.67
N ILE A 133 14.14 -9.83 -19.47
CA ILE A 133 13.75 -8.43 -19.23
C ILE A 133 13.54 -7.74 -20.59
N ASP A 134 12.29 -7.65 -21.04
CA ASP A 134 11.93 -6.97 -22.29
C ASP A 134 12.06 -5.44 -22.16
N ARG A 135 13.07 -4.88 -22.84
CA ARG A 135 13.31 -3.43 -22.86
C ARG A 135 12.25 -2.64 -23.63
N ASN A 136 11.31 -3.28 -24.32
CA ASN A 136 10.12 -2.59 -24.85
C ASN A 136 9.06 -2.34 -23.76
N ASN A 137 9.07 -3.13 -22.69
CA ASN A 137 8.17 -2.96 -21.55
C ASN A 137 8.85 -2.16 -20.42
N TRP A 138 10.13 -2.43 -20.16
CA TRP A 138 10.84 -1.97 -18.98
C TRP A 138 12.03 -1.06 -19.26
N GLY A 139 12.15 -0.03 -18.45
CA GLY A 139 13.33 0.81 -18.26
C GLY A 139 13.77 0.79 -16.79
N TYR A 140 14.79 1.58 -16.47
CA TYR A 140 15.33 1.72 -15.13
C TYR A 140 15.36 3.19 -14.76
N GLU A 141 15.05 3.49 -13.52
CA GLU A 141 15.34 4.77 -12.90
C GLU A 141 16.63 4.60 -12.11
N VAL A 142 17.68 5.31 -12.49
CA VAL A 142 19.03 5.24 -11.91
C VAL A 142 19.38 6.61 -11.33
N GLN A 143 19.49 6.69 -10.01
CA GLN A 143 19.93 7.88 -9.29
C GLN A 143 20.39 7.57 -7.86
N THR A 144 21.05 8.54 -7.22
CA THR A 144 21.59 8.47 -5.85
C THR A 144 20.83 9.37 -4.86
N GLY A 145 19.75 10.04 -5.29
CA GLY A 145 19.09 11.11 -4.54
C GLY A 145 18.01 10.69 -3.54
N GLY A 146 17.81 9.39 -3.32
CA GLY A 146 16.83 8.86 -2.35
C GLY A 146 15.36 9.16 -2.66
N TYR A 147 15.03 9.50 -3.91
CA TYR A 147 13.67 9.66 -4.46
C TYR A 147 12.71 10.55 -3.67
N GLY A 148 13.22 11.53 -2.92
CA GLY A 148 12.42 12.40 -2.06
C GLY A 148 12.04 11.79 -0.71
N ASN A 149 12.26 10.49 -0.53
CA ASN A 149 12.03 9.75 0.72
C ASN A 149 13.25 9.73 1.65
N GLY A 150 14.43 10.13 1.15
CA GLY A 150 15.68 9.99 1.88
C GLY A 150 16.12 8.53 2.03
N GLU A 151 15.84 7.71 1.02
CA GLU A 151 16.27 6.32 0.93
C GLU A 151 17.81 6.21 0.97
N PHE A 152 18.33 5.12 1.53
CA PHE A 152 19.78 4.90 1.68
C PHE A 152 20.37 4.02 0.58
N ASP A 153 19.55 3.58 -0.38
CA ASP A 153 20.03 2.96 -1.59
C ASP A 153 20.25 3.97 -2.73
N TRP A 154 21.01 3.51 -3.71
CA TRP A 154 21.01 4.08 -5.05
C TRP A 154 20.66 2.99 -6.05
N THR A 155 19.87 3.36 -7.04
CA THR A 155 19.30 2.43 -8.00
C THR A 155 20.20 2.28 -9.21
N THR A 156 20.29 1.06 -9.75
CA THR A 156 21.12 0.74 -10.92
C THR A 156 20.40 -0.21 -11.88
N ASP A 157 20.94 -0.40 -13.08
CA ASP A 157 20.51 -1.41 -14.05
C ASP A 157 21.44 -2.64 -14.10
N ASP A 158 22.28 -2.82 -13.08
CA ASP A 158 23.26 -3.91 -12.99
C ASP A 158 22.56 -5.26 -12.76
N SER A 159 23.07 -6.27 -13.47
CA SER A 159 22.67 -7.68 -13.32
C SER A 159 22.77 -8.22 -11.89
N LYS A 160 23.57 -7.61 -11.01
CA LYS A 160 23.63 -7.98 -9.59
C LYS A 160 22.38 -7.57 -8.81
N ASN A 161 21.69 -6.53 -9.27
CA ASN A 161 20.51 -5.99 -8.61
C ASN A 161 19.22 -6.32 -9.34
N THR A 162 19.29 -6.62 -10.65
CA THR A 162 18.13 -7.03 -11.43
C THR A 162 18.47 -8.09 -12.45
N PHE A 163 17.87 -9.27 -12.30
CA PHE A 163 18.08 -10.42 -13.18
C PHE A 163 16.85 -11.32 -13.20
N VAL A 164 16.85 -12.31 -14.09
CA VAL A 164 15.77 -13.27 -14.27
C VAL A 164 16.32 -14.69 -14.13
N ASP A 165 15.55 -15.58 -13.50
CA ASP A 165 15.74 -17.03 -13.49
C ASP A 165 14.39 -17.78 -13.63
N GLU A 166 14.34 -19.08 -13.30
CA GLU A 166 13.11 -19.87 -13.36
C GLU A 166 11.95 -19.40 -12.44
N GLU A 167 12.24 -18.62 -11.38
CA GLU A 167 11.21 -18.07 -10.48
C GLU A 167 10.62 -16.75 -11.01
N GLY A 168 11.33 -16.06 -11.91
CA GLY A 168 10.93 -14.79 -12.53
C GLY A 168 11.98 -13.70 -12.38
N LEU A 169 11.53 -12.45 -12.35
CA LEU A 169 12.35 -11.27 -12.14
C LEU A 169 12.74 -11.12 -10.66
N HIS A 170 14.02 -10.89 -10.39
CA HIS A 170 14.54 -10.59 -9.06
C HIS A 170 15.02 -9.15 -8.98
N ILE A 171 14.58 -8.43 -7.95
CA ILE A 171 15.10 -7.11 -7.57
C ILE A 171 15.80 -7.27 -6.21
N VAL A 172 17.13 -7.29 -6.22
CA VAL A 172 17.95 -7.71 -5.08
C VAL A 172 18.87 -6.58 -4.64
N PRO A 173 18.74 -6.08 -3.40
CA PRO A 173 19.68 -5.11 -2.86
C PRO A 173 21.02 -5.77 -2.51
N THR A 174 22.11 -5.05 -2.75
CA THR A 174 23.50 -5.45 -2.46
C THR A 174 24.24 -4.33 -1.79
N LEU A 175 25.24 -4.59 -0.94
CA LEU A 175 26.05 -3.49 -0.42
C LEU A 175 26.83 -2.82 -1.55
N THR A 176 26.98 -1.50 -1.49
CA THR A 176 27.83 -0.74 -2.42
C THR A 176 29.26 -1.29 -2.41
N THR A 177 29.77 -1.68 -1.25
CA THR A 177 31.13 -2.25 -1.07
C THR A 177 31.28 -3.68 -1.61
N GLU A 178 30.19 -4.44 -1.76
CA GLU A 178 30.21 -5.81 -2.30
C GLU A 178 30.07 -5.84 -3.82
N SER A 179 29.32 -4.88 -4.35
CA SER A 179 28.90 -4.87 -5.76
C SER A 179 29.73 -3.93 -6.63
N THR A 180 30.55 -3.06 -6.02
CA THR A 180 31.44 -2.11 -6.70
C THR A 180 32.88 -2.21 -6.17
N GLY A 181 33.79 -1.41 -6.72
CA GLY A 181 35.16 -1.26 -6.19
C GLY A 181 35.29 -0.21 -5.08
N ILE A 182 34.19 0.37 -4.60
CA ILE A 182 34.20 1.41 -3.56
C ILE A 182 34.51 0.77 -2.21
N THR A 183 35.57 1.24 -1.55
CA THR A 183 35.96 0.75 -0.22
C THR A 183 35.09 1.36 0.88
N GLU A 184 35.07 0.75 2.07
CA GLU A 184 34.38 1.32 3.22
C GLU A 184 34.92 2.72 3.58
N GLU A 185 36.23 2.94 3.48
CA GLU A 185 36.84 4.26 3.69
C GLU A 185 36.30 5.31 2.71
N GLN A 186 36.14 4.95 1.43
CA GLN A 186 35.59 5.83 0.39
C GLN A 186 34.10 6.08 0.59
N LEU A 187 33.33 5.05 0.96
CA LEU A 187 31.92 5.16 1.29
C LEU A 187 31.71 6.20 2.41
N LEU A 188 32.58 6.17 3.43
CA LEU A 188 32.48 7.05 4.59
C LEU A 188 33.09 8.43 4.39
N ASN A 189 34.11 8.59 3.52
CA ASN A 189 34.81 9.87 3.41
C ASN A 189 35.59 10.08 2.09
N GLY A 190 35.59 11.32 1.61
CA GLY A 190 36.56 11.81 0.63
C GLY A 190 36.40 11.28 -0.79
N TYR A 191 35.31 10.57 -1.09
CA TYR A 191 35.04 9.99 -2.40
C TYR A 191 33.85 10.68 -3.08
N THR A 192 33.89 10.79 -4.40
CA THR A 192 32.77 11.28 -5.20
C THR A 192 32.27 10.17 -6.10
N LEU A 193 31.06 9.69 -5.82
CA LEU A 193 30.29 8.86 -6.74
C LEU A 193 29.63 9.80 -7.75
N ASN A 194 30.02 9.67 -9.03
CA ASN A 194 29.50 10.50 -10.10
C ASN A 194 28.96 9.62 -11.24
N ILE A 195 27.64 9.66 -11.43
CA ILE A 195 26.93 8.89 -12.46
C ILE A 195 26.29 9.78 -13.53
N THR A 196 26.67 11.06 -13.57
CA THR A 196 26.21 12.01 -14.59
C THR A 196 26.62 11.59 -16.00
N SER A 197 25.82 11.98 -16.99
CA SER A 197 26.18 11.86 -18.42
C SER A 197 27.44 12.63 -18.78
N ALA A 198 27.64 13.79 -18.16
CA ALA A 198 28.85 14.58 -18.28
C ALA A 198 29.87 14.16 -17.21
N GLN A 199 30.99 13.55 -17.61
CA GLN A 199 32.13 13.22 -16.73
C GLN A 199 31.90 12.12 -15.68
N GLY A 200 30.71 11.51 -15.62
CA GLY A 200 30.44 10.28 -14.88
C GLY A 200 30.42 9.06 -15.79
N ASP A 201 29.77 7.97 -15.35
CA ASP A 201 29.53 6.79 -16.19
C ASP A 201 28.32 6.93 -17.14
N GLY A 202 27.54 8.00 -16.98
CA GLY A 202 26.36 8.30 -17.79
C GLY A 202 25.14 7.42 -17.54
N SER A 203 25.12 6.69 -16.43
CA SER A 203 23.99 5.83 -16.06
C SER A 203 22.80 6.60 -15.47
N CYS A 204 22.99 7.82 -14.94
CA CYS A 204 21.90 8.58 -14.32
C CYS A 204 20.75 8.88 -15.29
N THR A 205 19.53 8.57 -14.87
CA THR A 205 18.31 8.83 -15.66
C THR A 205 17.49 10.00 -15.10
N SER A 206 17.89 10.57 -13.97
CA SER A 206 17.19 11.70 -13.36
C SER A 206 17.44 12.99 -14.13
N SER A 207 16.42 13.84 -14.21
CA SER A 207 16.56 15.21 -14.70
C SER A 207 17.13 16.16 -13.64
N ASP A 208 17.12 15.78 -12.36
CA ASP A 208 17.79 16.53 -11.30
C ASP A 208 19.26 16.10 -11.19
N TYR A 209 20.17 16.98 -11.60
CA TYR A 209 21.60 16.71 -11.54
C TYR A 209 22.11 16.42 -10.12
N LYS A 210 21.42 16.90 -9.08
CA LYS A 210 21.78 16.62 -7.67
C LYS A 210 21.56 15.15 -7.31
N ALA A 211 20.67 14.47 -8.03
CA ALA A 211 20.43 13.05 -7.85
C ALA A 211 21.41 12.18 -8.65
N CYS A 212 22.33 12.77 -9.43
CA CYS A 212 23.29 12.04 -10.26
C CYS A 212 24.70 11.97 -9.67
N GLY A 213 24.91 12.46 -8.45
CA GLY A 213 26.20 12.37 -7.82
C GLY A 213 26.18 12.74 -6.34
N VAL A 214 27.07 12.13 -5.59
CA VAL A 214 27.18 12.30 -4.14
C VAL A 214 28.64 12.24 -3.73
N ARG A 215 29.03 13.08 -2.77
CA ARG A 215 30.38 13.12 -2.22
C ARG A 215 30.34 12.79 -0.74
N SER A 216 31.06 11.75 -0.33
CA SER A 216 31.22 11.41 1.08
C SER A 216 32.15 12.40 1.77
N ASN A 217 31.79 12.75 3.01
CA ASN A 217 32.52 13.71 3.84
C ASN A 217 32.22 13.45 5.31
N ALA A 218 33.21 12.89 6.02
CA ALA A 218 33.08 12.51 7.43
C ALA A 218 32.80 13.72 8.36
N THR A 219 33.26 14.92 8.01
CA THR A 219 33.07 16.13 8.83
C THR A 219 31.61 16.55 8.90
N VAL A 220 30.88 16.43 7.78
CA VAL A 220 29.45 16.81 7.69
C VAL A 220 28.52 15.60 7.77
N GLY A 221 29.06 14.38 7.89
CA GLY A 221 28.27 13.17 8.10
C GLY A 221 27.72 12.49 6.85
N THR A 222 27.88 13.11 5.67
CA THR A 222 27.42 12.55 4.41
C THR A 222 28.26 11.32 4.04
N ILE A 223 27.61 10.19 3.84
CA ILE A 223 28.21 8.98 3.26
C ILE A 223 27.68 8.78 1.84
N LEU A 224 28.36 7.97 1.03
CA LEU A 224 27.73 7.46 -0.19
C LEU A 224 26.57 6.54 0.22
N PRO A 225 25.49 6.44 -0.58
CA PRO A 225 24.42 5.47 -0.36
C PRO A 225 25.01 4.06 -0.15
N PRO A 226 24.87 3.48 1.04
CA PRO A 226 25.57 2.25 1.39
C PRO A 226 25.08 1.02 0.64
N VAL A 227 23.91 1.09 0.01
CA VAL A 227 23.26 -0.04 -0.65
C VAL A 227 22.99 0.29 -2.11
N ARG A 228 23.17 -0.68 -3.00
CA ARG A 228 22.68 -0.65 -4.37
C ARG A 228 21.41 -1.47 -4.48
N SER A 229 20.43 -0.95 -5.20
CA SER A 229 19.20 -1.67 -5.55
C SER A 229 18.81 -1.37 -7.00
N ALA A 230 17.56 -1.63 -7.35
CA ALA A 230 17.02 -1.27 -8.65
C ALA A 230 15.56 -0.82 -8.56
N ARG A 231 15.21 0.05 -9.51
CA ARG A 231 13.87 0.60 -9.68
C ARG A 231 13.50 0.53 -11.15
N MET A 232 12.71 -0.47 -11.49
CA MET A 232 12.24 -0.71 -12.84
C MET A 232 10.98 0.10 -13.10
N THR A 233 10.84 0.63 -14.30
CA THR A 233 9.74 1.52 -14.67
C THR A 233 9.22 1.18 -16.06
N THR A 234 7.90 1.30 -16.26
CA THR A 234 7.29 1.23 -17.59
C THR A 234 7.08 2.62 -18.22
N LYS A 235 7.60 3.69 -17.61
CA LYS A 235 7.52 5.06 -18.13
C LYS A 235 8.02 5.17 -19.57
N GLY A 236 7.29 5.89 -20.41
CA GLY A 236 7.58 6.05 -21.84
C GLY A 236 7.46 4.78 -22.67
N LYS A 237 7.00 3.65 -22.08
CA LYS A 237 6.91 2.34 -22.71
C LYS A 237 5.49 1.78 -22.66
N LYS A 238 4.96 1.59 -21.45
CA LYS A 238 3.61 1.10 -21.17
C LYS A 238 2.97 1.93 -20.06
N SER A 239 1.90 2.61 -20.39
CA SER A 239 1.04 3.29 -19.42
C SER A 239 -0.42 3.11 -19.82
N ILE A 240 -1.29 3.04 -18.82
CA ILE A 240 -2.74 2.91 -19.03
C ILE A 240 -3.47 4.01 -18.28
N LYS A 241 -4.62 4.40 -18.82
CA LYS A 241 -5.64 5.15 -18.09
C LYS A 241 -6.86 4.25 -17.97
N TYR A 242 -7.24 3.95 -16.74
CA TYR A 242 -8.30 3.01 -16.38
C TYR A 242 -8.02 1.59 -16.85
N GLY A 243 -8.50 0.61 -16.07
CA GLY A 243 -8.35 -0.79 -16.36
C GLY A 243 -7.89 -1.58 -15.15
N ARG A 244 -6.99 -2.54 -15.37
CA ARG A 244 -6.54 -3.48 -14.35
C ARG A 244 -5.06 -3.77 -14.47
N ILE A 245 -4.40 -3.95 -13.34
CA ILE A 245 -3.05 -4.49 -13.23
C ILE A 245 -3.08 -5.66 -12.24
N GLU A 246 -2.39 -6.74 -12.58
CA GLU A 246 -2.12 -7.84 -11.66
C GLU A 246 -0.62 -8.11 -11.68
N VAL A 247 0.01 -8.00 -10.51
CA VAL A 247 1.42 -8.33 -10.29
C VAL A 247 1.49 -9.55 -9.38
N VAL A 248 2.10 -10.63 -9.85
CA VAL A 248 2.33 -11.82 -9.04
C VAL A 248 3.74 -11.76 -8.48
N ALA A 249 3.87 -11.56 -7.17
CA ALA A 249 5.16 -11.33 -6.53
C ALA A 249 5.26 -11.96 -5.14
N ARG A 250 6.49 -12.15 -4.67
CA ARG A 250 6.87 -12.47 -3.29
C ARG A 250 7.77 -11.33 -2.81
N ALA A 251 7.41 -10.73 -1.68
CA ALA A 251 8.11 -9.56 -1.14
C ALA A 251 9.50 -9.92 -0.58
N ALA A 252 10.37 -8.92 -0.48
CA ALA A 252 11.68 -9.09 0.14
C ALA A 252 11.57 -9.31 1.66
N LYS A 253 12.56 -10.01 2.22
CA LYS A 253 12.71 -10.24 3.65
C LYS A 253 14.01 -9.65 4.14
N GLY A 254 13.95 -8.86 5.21
CA GLY A 254 15.11 -8.23 5.81
C GLY A 254 14.75 -6.91 6.44
N ASP A 255 15.34 -6.61 7.59
CA ASP A 255 15.10 -5.35 8.27
C ASP A 255 15.47 -4.18 7.36
N TRP A 256 14.61 -3.17 7.37
CA TRP A 256 14.79 -1.90 6.64
C TRP A 256 14.68 -2.00 5.12
N LEU A 257 14.24 -3.14 4.59
CA LEU A 257 13.87 -3.27 3.18
C LEU A 257 12.45 -2.73 2.94
N TRP A 258 12.26 -2.03 1.83
CA TRP A 258 10.98 -1.48 1.39
C TRP A 258 10.68 -1.87 -0.06
N PRO A 259 10.16 -3.09 -0.28
CA PRO A 259 9.61 -3.50 -1.57
C PRO A 259 8.34 -2.71 -1.89
N ALA A 260 8.18 -2.30 -3.15
CA ALA A 260 6.99 -1.61 -3.61
C ALA A 260 6.58 -1.99 -5.04
N ILE A 261 5.27 -2.03 -5.25
CA ILE A 261 4.57 -2.16 -6.53
C ILE A 261 3.61 -0.98 -6.61
N TRP A 262 3.90 -0.03 -7.48
CA TRP A 262 3.25 1.28 -7.43
C TRP A 262 3.29 1.97 -8.78
N MET A 263 2.63 3.11 -8.89
CA MET A 263 2.43 3.78 -10.16
C MET A 263 2.52 5.29 -10.02
N MET A 264 3.07 5.91 -11.04
CA MET A 264 3.19 7.35 -11.17
C MET A 264 2.57 7.83 -12.49
N PRO A 265 2.08 9.08 -12.58
CA PRO A 265 1.51 9.61 -13.79
C PRO A 265 2.59 9.81 -14.85
N GLU A 266 2.26 9.56 -16.12
CA GLU A 266 3.18 9.82 -17.24
C GLU A 266 3.59 11.29 -17.29
N ASP A 267 2.61 12.16 -17.05
CA ASP A 267 2.73 13.62 -17.11
C ASP A 267 2.19 14.25 -15.81
N SER A 268 2.87 15.31 -15.33
CA SER A 268 2.43 16.09 -14.16
C SER A 268 1.35 17.12 -14.53
N VAL A 269 0.22 16.67 -15.08
CA VAL A 269 -0.87 17.51 -15.63
C VAL A 269 -1.42 18.53 -14.62
N TYR A 270 -1.46 18.17 -13.34
CA TYR A 270 -2.03 18.99 -12.27
C TYR A 270 -0.98 19.71 -11.42
N GLY A 271 0.29 19.64 -11.82
CA GLY A 271 1.43 20.18 -11.07
C GLY A 271 2.28 19.10 -10.41
N ASP A 272 3.25 19.53 -9.62
CA ASP A 272 4.20 18.66 -8.94
C ASP A 272 3.50 17.70 -7.96
N TRP A 273 4.21 16.64 -7.58
CA TRP A 273 3.70 15.68 -6.60
C TRP A 273 3.28 16.37 -5.29
N PRO A 274 2.16 15.97 -4.65
CA PRO A 274 1.24 14.89 -5.01
C PRO A 274 0.04 15.37 -5.86
N ALA A 275 0.08 16.58 -6.42
CA ALA A 275 -1.06 17.15 -7.15
C ALA A 275 -1.44 16.35 -8.40
N SER A 276 -0.46 15.69 -9.03
CA SER A 276 -0.69 14.76 -10.15
C SER A 276 -0.88 13.29 -9.74
N GLY A 277 -0.83 13.00 -8.44
CA GLY A 277 -1.13 11.70 -7.86
C GLY A 277 0.02 10.68 -7.86
N GLU A 278 -0.11 9.69 -6.97
CA GLU A 278 0.68 8.45 -6.89
C GLU A 278 -0.25 7.32 -6.43
N ILE A 279 -0.03 6.11 -6.94
CA ILE A 279 -0.86 4.94 -6.62
C ILE A 279 0.02 3.79 -6.15
N ASP A 280 -0.06 3.50 -4.86
CA ASP A 280 0.66 2.40 -4.25
C ASP A 280 -0.25 1.18 -4.18
N ILE A 281 0.01 0.23 -5.09
CA ILE A 281 -0.77 -1.00 -5.15
C ILE A 281 -0.41 -1.88 -3.96
N ALA A 282 0.88 -2.03 -3.69
CA ALA A 282 1.39 -2.84 -2.60
C ALA A 282 2.76 -2.35 -2.12
N GLU A 283 2.84 -1.94 -0.85
CA GLU A 283 4.08 -1.59 -0.16
C GLU A 283 4.28 -2.49 1.06
N PHE A 284 5.53 -2.81 1.35
CA PHE A 284 5.89 -3.74 2.41
C PHE A 284 7.04 -3.19 3.25
N ARG A 285 7.05 -3.57 4.53
CA ARG A 285 8.27 -3.52 5.35
C ARG A 285 8.87 -4.90 5.40
N GLY A 286 10.14 -5.06 5.04
CA GLY A 286 10.83 -6.35 5.07
C GLY A 286 11.12 -6.87 6.49
N ASN A 287 10.94 -6.01 7.50
CA ASN A 287 11.13 -6.35 8.91
C ASN A 287 10.28 -7.54 9.35
N SER A 288 10.72 -8.24 10.40
CA SER A 288 9.98 -9.40 10.90
C SER A 288 8.61 -9.04 11.50
N TYR A 289 7.76 -10.05 11.73
CA TYR A 289 6.42 -9.88 12.34
C TYR A 289 6.44 -9.26 13.75
N THR A 290 7.62 -9.17 14.40
CA THR A 290 7.76 -8.47 15.69
C THR A 290 7.85 -6.96 15.52
N TYR A 291 8.20 -6.48 14.33
CA TYR A 291 8.15 -5.07 13.98
C TYR A 291 6.69 -4.71 13.63
N PRO A 292 6.16 -3.58 14.11
CA PRO A 292 4.81 -3.16 13.77
C PRO A 292 4.63 -3.02 12.26
N GLU A 293 3.58 -3.62 11.71
CA GLU A 293 3.34 -3.64 10.26
C GLU A 293 4.55 -4.14 9.45
N GLY A 294 5.24 -5.15 9.97
CA GLY A 294 6.33 -5.85 9.29
C GLY A 294 5.87 -6.66 8.07
N ARG A 295 6.67 -7.64 7.66
CA ARG A 295 6.50 -8.38 6.40
C ARG A 295 5.22 -9.20 6.26
N ASP A 296 4.44 -9.35 7.32
CA ASP A 296 3.10 -9.95 7.30
C ASP A 296 1.99 -8.95 6.91
N PHE A 297 2.33 -7.68 6.73
CA PHE A 297 1.45 -6.60 6.27
C PHE A 297 1.78 -6.15 4.85
N VAL A 298 0.75 -5.69 4.15
CA VAL A 298 0.83 -4.97 2.88
C VAL A 298 -0.02 -3.70 2.99
N ALA A 299 0.52 -2.58 2.55
CA ALA A 299 -0.19 -1.31 2.45
C ALA A 299 -0.59 -1.03 0.99
N SER A 300 -1.76 -0.42 0.81
CA SER A 300 -2.15 0.26 -0.41
C SER A 300 -2.49 1.71 -0.07
N THR A 301 -1.96 2.63 -0.86
CA THR A 301 -2.01 4.08 -0.59
C THR A 301 -2.32 4.82 -1.88
N LEU A 302 -3.00 5.97 -1.77
CA LEU A 302 -3.12 6.94 -2.85
C LEU A 302 -2.62 8.27 -2.33
N HIS A 303 -1.60 8.85 -2.95
CA HIS A 303 -1.16 10.21 -2.62
C HIS A 303 -1.87 11.22 -3.51
N TRP A 304 -2.37 12.27 -2.88
CA TRP A 304 -3.12 13.35 -3.55
C TRP A 304 -3.23 14.55 -2.61
N GLY A 305 -3.00 15.74 -3.15
CA GLY A 305 -3.05 16.98 -2.39
C GLY A 305 -2.57 18.14 -3.26
N PRO A 306 -2.84 19.41 -2.88
CA PRO A 306 -2.40 20.55 -3.67
C PRO A 306 -0.86 20.73 -3.68
N ASP A 307 -0.17 20.22 -2.66
CA ASP A 307 1.30 20.23 -2.56
C ASP A 307 1.80 19.19 -1.54
N TYR A 308 3.12 19.06 -1.44
CA TYR A 308 3.81 18.13 -0.53
C TYR A 308 3.36 18.23 0.94
N LYS A 309 3.05 19.42 1.46
CA LYS A 309 2.67 19.60 2.87
C LYS A 309 1.22 19.20 3.14
N HIS A 310 0.41 19.17 2.09
CA HIS A 310 -1.02 18.90 2.16
C HIS A 310 -1.39 17.59 1.45
N ASP A 311 -0.45 16.65 1.38
CA ASP A 311 -0.73 15.29 0.94
C ASP A 311 -1.73 14.63 1.88
N ALA A 312 -2.89 14.26 1.35
CA ALA A 312 -3.99 13.67 2.11
C ALA A 312 -4.01 12.14 2.02
N TYR A 313 -2.88 11.51 1.71
CA TYR A 313 -2.76 10.06 1.56
C TYR A 313 -3.39 9.25 2.69
N ILE A 314 -3.33 9.75 3.93
CA ILE A 314 -3.88 9.08 5.11
C ILE A 314 -5.39 8.81 4.99
N MET A 315 -6.11 9.61 4.20
CA MET A 315 -7.54 9.44 3.94
C MET A 315 -7.84 8.32 2.92
N THR A 316 -6.80 7.75 2.33
CA THR A 316 -6.82 6.72 1.28
C THR A 316 -5.68 5.71 1.49
N HIS A 317 -5.24 5.53 2.74
CA HIS A 317 -4.29 4.52 3.13
C HIS A 317 -5.02 3.35 3.80
N THR A 318 -4.70 2.12 3.44
CA THR A 318 -5.27 0.92 4.07
C THR A 318 -4.27 -0.21 4.05
N THR A 319 -4.29 -1.03 5.10
CA THR A 319 -3.44 -2.21 5.22
C THR A 319 -4.24 -3.51 5.23
N ALA A 320 -3.62 -4.58 4.75
CA ALA A 320 -4.06 -5.95 4.92
C ALA A 320 -2.92 -6.81 5.48
N PHE A 321 -3.24 -7.94 6.09
CA PHE A 321 -2.22 -8.80 6.68
C PHE A 321 -2.52 -10.29 6.52
N LEU A 322 -1.48 -11.10 6.55
CA LEU A 322 -1.56 -12.56 6.55
C LEU A 322 -1.50 -13.10 7.98
N ARG A 323 -2.40 -14.03 8.32
CA ARG A 323 -2.35 -14.72 9.61
C ARG A 323 -1.38 -15.89 9.52
N ARG A 324 -0.33 -15.86 10.37
CA ARG A 324 0.63 -16.97 10.54
C ARG A 324 1.48 -17.27 9.30
N SER A 325 1.61 -16.30 8.40
CA SER A 325 2.49 -16.33 7.23
C SER A 325 2.93 -14.89 6.95
N ASP A 326 3.81 -14.70 5.97
CA ASP A 326 4.22 -13.38 5.52
C ASP A 326 4.35 -13.31 4.00
N PHE A 327 4.42 -12.10 3.45
CA PHE A 327 4.48 -11.88 2.00
C PHE A 327 5.82 -12.30 1.37
N SER A 328 6.82 -12.65 2.18
CA SER A 328 8.10 -13.20 1.72
C SER A 328 8.11 -14.72 1.58
N SER A 329 7.04 -15.40 2.00
CA SER A 329 6.99 -16.87 2.05
C SER A 329 6.44 -17.52 0.77
N ALA A 330 5.59 -16.83 0.01
CA ALA A 330 4.92 -17.35 -1.17
C ALA A 330 4.59 -16.23 -2.17
N PHE A 331 4.30 -16.63 -3.41
CA PHE A 331 3.76 -15.72 -4.41
C PHE A 331 2.31 -15.35 -4.09
N HIS A 332 2.02 -14.06 -4.20
CA HIS A 332 0.71 -13.47 -4.06
C HIS A 332 0.38 -12.63 -5.29
N THR A 333 -0.91 -12.52 -5.61
CA THR A 333 -1.37 -11.61 -6.67
C THR A 333 -1.76 -10.28 -6.02
N PHE A 334 -1.04 -9.21 -6.36
CA PHE A 334 -1.39 -7.84 -5.99
C PHE A 334 -2.16 -7.24 -7.16
N GLY A 335 -3.47 -7.12 -6.97
CA GLY A 335 -4.39 -6.67 -7.98
C GLY A 335 -4.80 -5.22 -7.77
N PHE A 336 -4.87 -4.48 -8.86
CA PHE A 336 -5.33 -3.11 -8.89
C PHE A 336 -6.30 -2.93 -10.04
N GLU A 337 -7.38 -2.21 -9.78
CA GLU A 337 -8.44 -1.93 -10.73
C GLU A 337 -8.92 -0.51 -10.55
N TRP A 338 -9.02 0.24 -11.64
CA TRP A 338 -9.50 1.60 -11.56
C TRP A 338 -10.31 2.05 -12.77
N THR A 339 -11.29 2.89 -12.47
CA THR A 339 -12.20 3.53 -13.43
C THR A 339 -12.35 5.00 -13.06
N GLU A 340 -13.13 5.75 -13.84
CA GLU A 340 -13.52 7.11 -13.48
C GLU A 340 -14.33 7.19 -12.17
N ASN A 341 -14.92 6.07 -11.73
CA ASN A 341 -15.85 6.01 -10.61
C ASN A 341 -15.25 5.39 -9.34
N TYR A 342 -14.17 4.62 -9.44
CA TYR A 342 -13.52 4.02 -8.27
C TYR A 342 -12.06 3.62 -8.51
N ILE A 343 -11.34 3.48 -7.41
CA ILE A 343 -10.06 2.79 -7.28
C ILE A 343 -10.23 1.63 -6.30
N PHE A 344 -9.68 0.48 -6.66
CA PHE A 344 -9.80 -0.75 -5.91
C PHE A 344 -8.50 -1.56 -5.96
N THR A 345 -7.96 -1.95 -4.81
CA THR A 345 -6.85 -2.91 -4.71
C THR A 345 -7.29 -4.18 -3.97
N TYR A 346 -6.69 -5.32 -4.32
CA TYR A 346 -7.01 -6.61 -3.73
C TYR A 346 -5.81 -7.56 -3.69
N LEU A 347 -5.90 -8.54 -2.80
CA LEU A 347 -4.87 -9.54 -2.56
C LEU A 347 -5.35 -10.95 -2.99
N ASP A 348 -4.60 -11.65 -3.83
CA ASP A 348 -4.86 -12.98 -4.42
C ASP A 348 -6.11 -13.06 -5.31
N ASN A 349 -7.22 -12.47 -4.89
CA ASN A 349 -8.50 -12.48 -5.58
C ASN A 349 -9.33 -11.25 -5.18
N ARG A 350 -10.24 -10.83 -6.08
CA ARG A 350 -11.09 -9.63 -5.89
C ARG A 350 -11.97 -9.65 -4.64
N LEU A 351 -12.19 -10.78 -3.96
CA LEU A 351 -12.97 -10.80 -2.71
C LEU A 351 -12.15 -10.36 -1.50
N LYS A 352 -10.82 -10.38 -1.58
CA LYS A 352 -9.92 -9.89 -0.53
C LYS A 352 -9.50 -8.45 -0.85
N GLN A 353 -10.46 -7.53 -0.75
CA GLN A 353 -10.22 -6.10 -0.87
C GLN A 353 -9.18 -5.62 0.14
N VAL A 354 -8.26 -4.76 -0.31
CA VAL A 354 -7.36 -3.98 0.55
C VAL A 354 -7.87 -2.54 0.59
N LEU A 355 -7.73 -1.78 -0.50
CA LEU A 355 -8.24 -0.40 -0.62
C LEU A 355 -9.47 -0.34 -1.53
N TYR A 356 -10.44 0.50 -1.18
CA TYR A 356 -11.54 0.88 -2.08
C TYR A 356 -11.92 2.34 -1.88
N THR A 357 -11.82 3.14 -2.94
CA THR A 357 -12.24 4.54 -2.96
C THR A 357 -13.23 4.76 -4.08
N LYS A 358 -14.43 5.30 -3.76
CA LYS A 358 -15.47 5.64 -4.73
C LYS A 358 -15.53 7.15 -4.96
N TYR A 359 -15.66 7.52 -6.23
CA TYR A 359 -15.76 8.90 -6.70
C TYR A 359 -17.17 9.19 -7.22
N THR A 360 -17.66 10.39 -6.92
CA THR A 360 -18.89 10.96 -7.48
C THR A 360 -18.68 12.47 -7.58
N ASP A 361 -19.53 13.17 -8.34
CA ASP A 361 -19.45 14.64 -8.40
C ASP A 361 -19.54 15.32 -7.02
N ASN A 362 -20.25 14.69 -6.07
CA ASN A 362 -20.40 15.20 -4.71
C ASN A 362 -19.27 14.77 -3.75
N ASN A 363 -18.40 13.86 -4.19
CA ASN A 363 -17.33 13.23 -3.41
C ASN A 363 -15.97 13.29 -4.15
N ARG A 364 -15.64 14.45 -4.72
CA ARG A 364 -14.33 14.70 -5.32
C ARG A 364 -13.25 14.80 -4.25
N LEU A 365 -12.01 14.48 -4.62
CA LEU A 365 -10.87 14.49 -3.71
C LEU A 365 -10.62 15.88 -3.10
N TRP A 366 -10.74 16.97 -3.88
CA TRP A 366 -10.59 18.34 -3.36
C TRP A 366 -11.46 18.62 -2.12
N LYS A 367 -12.73 18.20 -2.19
CA LYS A 367 -13.68 18.33 -1.10
C LYS A 367 -13.38 17.36 0.04
N LYS A 368 -12.99 16.11 -0.28
CA LYS A 368 -12.61 15.09 0.70
C LYS A 368 -11.42 15.55 1.56
N GLY A 369 -10.42 16.17 0.95
CA GLY A 369 -9.24 16.71 1.62
C GLY A 369 -9.50 18.00 2.40
N GLY A 370 -10.65 18.65 2.20
CA GLY A 370 -10.98 19.90 2.88
C GLY A 370 -10.11 21.08 2.44
N PHE A 371 -9.64 21.08 1.20
CA PHE A 371 -8.58 22.01 0.75
C PHE A 371 -9.07 23.43 0.43
N ALA A 372 -10.39 23.64 0.28
CA ALA A 372 -10.95 24.92 -0.12
C ALA A 372 -10.66 26.10 0.84
N SER A 373 -10.33 25.81 2.10
CA SER A 373 -9.99 26.82 3.11
C SER A 373 -8.49 26.97 3.35
N LEU A 374 -7.65 26.21 2.65
CA LEU A 374 -6.21 26.31 2.81
C LEU A 374 -5.69 27.61 2.20
N THR A 375 -4.65 28.16 2.81
CA THR A 375 -3.91 29.29 2.29
C THR A 375 -2.43 28.96 2.17
N THR A 376 -1.81 29.46 1.11
CA THR A 376 -0.35 29.44 0.95
C THR A 376 0.31 30.30 2.03
N SER A 377 1.64 30.22 2.14
CA SER A 377 2.43 30.99 3.12
C SER A 377 2.24 32.51 3.04
N ASN A 378 1.82 33.04 1.89
CA ASN A 378 1.51 34.46 1.69
C ASN A 378 0.04 34.82 1.92
N GLY A 379 -0.79 33.88 2.39
CA GLY A 379 -2.22 34.09 2.68
C GLY A 379 -3.15 33.97 1.48
N THR A 380 -2.66 33.52 0.30
CA THR A 380 -3.50 33.30 -0.88
C THR A 380 -4.25 31.98 -0.75
N LEU A 381 -5.54 31.95 -1.09
CA LEU A 381 -6.29 30.70 -1.13
C LEU A 381 -5.73 29.76 -2.19
N TYR A 382 -5.65 28.46 -1.88
CA TYR A 382 -5.29 27.47 -2.89
C TYR A 382 -6.37 27.40 -3.97
N GLU A 383 -5.94 27.41 -5.23
CA GLU A 383 -6.81 27.02 -6.34
C GLU A 383 -6.90 25.50 -6.43
N ASP A 384 -8.10 24.99 -6.72
CA ASP A 384 -8.31 23.57 -6.99
C ASP A 384 -7.61 23.19 -8.31
N PRO A 385 -6.50 22.41 -8.26
CA PRO A 385 -5.79 22.00 -9.47
C PRO A 385 -6.65 21.06 -10.33
N TRP A 386 -7.64 20.39 -9.72
CA TRP A 386 -8.49 19.39 -10.35
C TRP A 386 -9.82 19.96 -10.84
N LYS A 387 -10.02 21.28 -10.81
CA LYS A 387 -11.27 21.94 -11.22
C LYS A 387 -11.75 21.54 -12.62
N ASN A 388 -10.82 21.26 -13.53
CA ASN A 388 -11.06 20.85 -14.90
C ASN A 388 -10.88 19.33 -15.13
N GLY A 389 -10.58 18.56 -14.08
CA GLY A 389 -10.40 17.11 -14.14
C GLY A 389 -11.71 16.34 -13.95
N GLY A 390 -11.62 15.02 -14.12
CA GLY A 390 -12.69 14.07 -13.84
C GLY A 390 -12.99 13.94 -12.34
N ALA A 391 -14.04 13.21 -12.00
CA ALA A 391 -14.48 13.03 -10.60
C ALA A 391 -13.40 12.38 -9.70
N ASN A 392 -12.50 11.60 -10.31
CA ASN A 392 -11.40 10.92 -9.65
C ASN A 392 -10.03 11.57 -9.86
N ALA A 393 -9.96 12.79 -10.41
CA ALA A 393 -8.71 13.54 -10.53
C ALA A 393 -8.00 13.63 -9.16
N PRO A 394 -6.68 13.38 -9.10
CA PRO A 394 -5.75 13.33 -10.24
C PRO A 394 -5.60 11.96 -10.94
N PHE A 395 -6.35 10.94 -10.53
CA PHE A 395 -6.24 9.58 -11.06
C PHE A 395 -7.00 9.36 -12.39
N ASP A 396 -7.31 10.45 -13.09
CA ASP A 396 -7.94 10.48 -14.41
C ASP A 396 -6.91 10.63 -15.55
N GLN A 397 -5.63 10.46 -15.25
CA GLN A 397 -4.51 10.48 -16.20
C GLN A 397 -3.96 9.08 -16.50
N LYS A 398 -3.00 9.00 -17.43
CA LYS A 398 -2.24 7.76 -17.67
C LYS A 398 -1.18 7.59 -16.60
N PHE A 399 -1.06 6.38 -16.09
CA PHE A 399 -0.04 6.01 -15.10
C PHE A 399 0.81 4.84 -15.62
N TYR A 400 2.10 4.88 -15.31
CA TYR A 400 3.07 3.81 -15.56
C TYR A 400 3.37 3.05 -14.27
N LEU A 401 3.83 1.81 -14.39
CA LEU A 401 4.13 0.91 -13.28
C LEU A 401 5.61 1.02 -12.88
N ILE A 402 5.87 0.94 -11.58
CA ILE A 402 7.19 0.92 -10.96
C ILE A 402 7.29 -0.31 -10.05
N LEU A 403 8.42 -1.01 -10.14
CA LEU A 403 8.80 -2.12 -9.26
C LEU A 403 10.17 -1.81 -8.64
N ASN A 404 10.29 -1.83 -7.32
CA ASN A 404 11.58 -1.61 -6.65
C ASN A 404 11.67 -2.29 -5.28
N VAL A 405 12.89 -2.30 -4.75
CA VAL A 405 13.18 -2.59 -3.34
C VAL A 405 14.06 -1.45 -2.81
N ALA A 406 13.45 -0.45 -2.18
CA ALA A 406 14.20 0.61 -1.50
C ALA A 406 14.79 0.08 -0.17
N VAL A 407 15.77 0.78 0.38
CA VAL A 407 16.42 0.41 1.65
C VAL A 407 16.60 1.62 2.55
N GLY A 408 16.02 1.54 3.76
CA GLY A 408 15.95 2.67 4.68
C GLY A 408 15.18 3.85 4.09
N ALA A 409 14.89 4.85 4.93
CA ALA A 409 14.25 6.11 4.52
C ALA A 409 14.26 7.10 5.69
N GLN A 410 14.07 8.39 5.40
CA GLN A 410 13.92 9.46 6.41
C GLN A 410 12.50 10.04 6.45
N ASN A 411 11.53 9.40 5.80
CA ASN A 411 10.18 9.91 5.61
C ASN A 411 9.14 9.38 6.62
N GLY A 412 9.57 8.64 7.64
CA GLY A 412 8.66 8.02 8.63
C GLY A 412 8.07 6.67 8.21
N TRP A 413 8.45 6.11 7.04
CA TRP A 413 8.01 4.76 6.66
C TRP A 413 8.43 3.72 7.72
N PHE A 414 9.68 3.78 8.17
CA PHE A 414 10.14 3.06 9.36
C PHE A 414 10.04 3.96 10.58
N TRP A 415 9.29 3.54 11.59
CA TRP A 415 9.01 4.34 12.79
C TRP A 415 10.22 4.48 13.72
N ASP A 416 10.44 5.70 14.20
CA ASP A 416 11.42 5.99 15.23
C ASP A 416 11.08 5.26 16.55
N GLY A 417 12.08 4.59 17.15
CA GLY A 417 11.96 3.91 18.44
C GLY A 417 11.66 2.42 18.39
N GLU A 418 11.35 1.84 17.22
CA GLU A 418 11.00 0.41 17.06
C GLU A 418 12.21 -0.45 16.66
N GLY A 419 13.34 -0.29 17.36
CA GLY A 419 14.60 -0.98 17.03
C GLY A 419 15.32 -0.46 15.77
N LYS A 420 14.76 0.59 15.14
CA LYS A 420 15.36 1.34 14.03
C LYS A 420 16.68 1.99 14.47
N PRO A 421 17.81 1.77 13.74
CA PRO A 421 19.12 2.28 14.15
C PRO A 421 19.36 3.77 13.83
N TRP A 422 18.45 4.43 13.11
CA TRP A 422 18.51 5.86 12.81
C TRP A 422 17.25 6.60 13.24
N VAL A 423 17.33 7.92 13.29
CA VAL A 423 16.20 8.83 13.50
C VAL A 423 15.99 9.63 12.22
N ASP A 424 14.74 9.81 11.79
CA ASP A 424 14.43 10.48 10.52
C ASP A 424 15.01 11.89 10.42
N GLY A 425 14.96 12.66 11.52
CA GLY A 425 15.49 14.03 11.59
C GLY A 425 17.01 14.14 11.74
N SER A 426 17.77 13.03 11.68
CA SER A 426 19.23 13.05 11.82
C SER A 426 19.93 13.29 10.48
N ASP A 427 20.84 14.26 10.44
CA ASP A 427 21.76 14.44 9.30
C ASP A 427 22.70 13.24 9.08
N PHE A 428 22.79 12.35 10.08
CA PHE A 428 23.64 11.16 10.06
C PHE A 428 22.87 9.87 9.81
N ALA A 429 21.58 9.93 9.45
CA ALA A 429 20.70 8.77 9.39
C ALA A 429 21.27 7.60 8.55
N ALA A 430 21.75 7.87 7.34
CA ALA A 430 22.36 6.85 6.49
C ALA A 430 23.64 6.25 7.11
N ARG A 431 24.43 7.05 7.83
CA ARG A 431 25.64 6.60 8.53
C ARG A 431 25.29 5.72 9.73
N ASP A 432 24.27 6.11 10.49
CA ASP A 432 23.81 5.35 11.66
C ASP A 432 23.21 4.00 11.21
N PHE A 433 22.47 4.00 10.10
CA PHE A 433 22.07 2.78 9.40
C PHE A 433 23.28 1.91 9.01
N TRP A 434 24.29 2.48 8.35
CA TRP A 434 25.50 1.72 7.95
C TRP A 434 26.29 1.16 9.12
N ASN A 435 26.40 1.91 10.22
CA ASN A 435 27.13 1.49 11.41
C ASN A 435 26.43 0.33 12.13
N ALA A 436 25.11 0.23 12.02
CA ALA A 436 24.32 -0.86 12.60
C ALA A 436 24.19 -2.10 11.70
N ARG A 437 24.97 -2.19 10.60
CA ARG A 437 24.86 -3.29 9.63
C ARG A 437 25.05 -4.68 10.20
N ASP A 438 25.87 -4.83 11.23
CA ASP A 438 26.08 -6.12 11.87
C ASP A 438 24.81 -6.65 12.56
N ASP A 439 23.85 -5.76 12.89
CA ASP A 439 22.56 -6.12 13.46
C ASP A 439 21.53 -6.48 12.38
N TRP A 440 21.41 -5.66 11.32
CA TRP A 440 20.34 -5.83 10.33
C TRP A 440 20.73 -6.68 9.12
N LEU A 441 21.99 -6.67 8.67
CA LEU A 441 22.41 -7.40 7.46
C LEU A 441 22.19 -8.91 7.57
N PRO A 442 22.43 -9.57 8.72
CA PRO A 442 22.11 -11.00 8.88
C PRO A 442 20.64 -11.33 8.66
N THR A 443 19.72 -10.37 8.80
CA THR A 443 18.28 -10.60 8.66
C THR A 443 17.82 -10.73 7.20
N TRP A 444 18.62 -10.23 6.26
CA TRP A 444 18.33 -10.24 4.81
C TRP A 444 18.41 -11.66 4.22
N GLY A 445 19.22 -12.54 4.82
CA GLY A 445 19.52 -13.85 4.25
C GLY A 445 20.35 -13.74 2.96
N ASP A 446 20.47 -14.85 2.24
CA ASP A 446 21.39 -14.98 1.10
C ASP A 446 20.68 -14.88 -0.26
N GLY A 447 21.40 -14.35 -1.25
CA GLY A 447 20.98 -14.36 -2.65
C GLY A 447 19.62 -13.69 -2.87
N VAL A 448 18.67 -14.42 -3.45
CA VAL A 448 17.34 -13.90 -3.81
C VAL A 448 16.43 -13.65 -2.60
N SER A 449 16.72 -14.20 -1.41
CA SER A 449 15.82 -14.08 -0.25
C SER A 449 15.71 -12.65 0.29
N ARG A 450 16.73 -11.82 0.04
CA ARG A 450 16.76 -10.40 0.41
C ARG A 450 16.11 -9.49 -0.63
N GLY A 451 15.60 -10.04 -1.72
CA GLY A 451 14.99 -9.29 -2.82
C GLY A 451 13.52 -9.58 -3.01
N MET A 452 12.86 -8.77 -3.82
CA MET A 452 11.51 -9.04 -4.30
C MET A 452 11.59 -9.89 -5.56
N THR A 453 10.85 -11.00 -5.60
CA THR A 453 10.72 -11.84 -6.79
C THR A 453 9.36 -11.60 -7.44
N VAL A 454 9.34 -11.21 -8.72
CA VAL A 454 8.13 -10.95 -9.50
C VAL A 454 8.01 -12.00 -10.60
N LYS A 455 6.97 -12.82 -10.50
CA LYS A 455 6.70 -13.91 -11.43
C LYS A 455 6.01 -13.45 -12.71
N SER A 456 5.11 -12.46 -12.61
CA SER A 456 4.45 -11.92 -13.79
C SER A 456 3.79 -10.58 -13.55
N VAL A 457 3.68 -9.78 -14.60
CA VAL A 457 2.90 -8.54 -14.66
C VAL A 457 1.91 -8.63 -15.81
N LYS A 458 0.63 -8.37 -15.54
CA LYS A 458 -0.40 -8.21 -16.56
C LYS A 458 -1.05 -6.83 -16.43
N MET A 459 -1.19 -6.14 -17.56
CA MET A 459 -1.89 -4.86 -17.64
C MET A 459 -2.99 -4.94 -18.69
N TRP A 460 -4.19 -4.54 -18.28
CA TRP A 460 -5.34 -4.39 -19.16
C TRP A 460 -5.80 -2.95 -19.13
N GLN A 461 -5.97 -2.35 -20.30
CA GLN A 461 -6.58 -1.02 -20.43
C GLN A 461 -8.09 -1.15 -20.62
N ALA A 462 -8.85 -0.24 -20.03
CA ALA A 462 -10.28 -0.11 -20.32
C ALA A 462 -10.52 0.26 -21.80
N GLY A 463 -11.44 -0.45 -22.44
CA GLY A 463 -11.77 -0.35 -23.86
C GLY A 463 -11.60 -1.68 -24.61
N LYS A 464 -12.18 -1.77 -25.81
CA LYS A 464 -11.96 -2.89 -26.72
C LYS A 464 -10.57 -2.79 -27.35
N CYS A 465 -9.95 -3.96 -27.59
CA CYS A 465 -8.97 -4.10 -28.65
C CYS A 465 -9.72 -4.07 -30.01
#